data_AF-A0A1W9TY23-F1
#
_entry.id   AF-A0A1W9TY23-F1
#
_cell.length_a   1.000
_cell.length_b   1.000
_cell.length_c   1.000
_cell.angle_alpha   90.00
_cell.angle_beta   90.00
_cell.angle_gamma   90.00
#
_symmetry.space_group_name_H-M   'P 1'
#
loop_
_entity.id
_entity.type
_entity.pdbx_description
1 polymer ?
#
loop_
_entity_poly.entity_id
_entity_poly.type
_entity_poly.pdbx_seq_one_letter_code
_entity_poly.pdbx_strand_id
1 'polypeptide(L)'
;MKTIGAKHQKGKKKRVMGFQVVEDECIWMKAGIVNFRLCDNAYDCYHCPFDRGMRRTMESGRQTDTERKEPAWVEHLKTRYQGSERPCRHYLTGRIDAPKICPMNYECFHCTFDQILDELDFEQLHNPPSYNLASGYRMADGYYYHMGHNWARFDHGGRLRVGFDDFLVKLFGGLQFLALPPLGTTLTKDQVGLTFGRDNHKAAALSPVTGTVLAVNHKVREHPEITHEDPYHEGWLYILEPDMPKKNLKGLYYGNEGIQWMEQESQKLLNLMGPEYEQLAATGGQPIGDVFGNFPELGWEVLTKTFLRTEKI
;
A
#
# COMPACT_ATOMS: atom_id res chain seq x y z
N MET A 1 24.31 -52.67 -6.28
CA MET A 1 24.20 -51.68 -7.37
C MET A 1 23.66 -50.39 -6.78
N LYS A 2 24.48 -49.33 -6.75
CA LYS A 2 24.09 -47.97 -6.34
C LYS A 2 23.39 -47.30 -7.53
N THR A 3 22.23 -46.71 -7.34
CA THR A 3 21.65 -45.79 -8.33
C THR A 3 21.65 -44.39 -7.75
N ILE A 4 22.47 -43.55 -8.36
CA ILE A 4 22.75 -42.15 -8.05
C ILE A 4 21.64 -41.29 -8.66
N GLY A 5 21.27 -40.21 -7.95
CA GLY A 5 20.10 -39.39 -8.22
C GLY A 5 20.13 -38.50 -9.48
N ALA A 6 18.98 -37.88 -9.74
CA ALA A 6 18.83 -36.77 -10.66
C ALA A 6 18.16 -35.61 -9.93
N LYS A 7 18.98 -34.69 -9.39
CA LYS A 7 18.54 -33.36 -8.96
C LYS A 7 18.12 -32.58 -10.21
N HIS A 8 16.86 -32.18 -10.30
CA HIS A 8 16.39 -31.21 -11.28
C HIS A 8 17.00 -29.84 -10.96
N GLN A 9 18.05 -29.44 -11.70
CA GLN A 9 18.56 -28.07 -11.68
C GLN A 9 17.55 -27.17 -12.41
N LYS A 10 16.85 -26.30 -11.68
CA LYS A 10 16.13 -25.17 -12.27
C LYS A 10 17.15 -24.26 -12.96
N GLY A 11 17.16 -24.25 -14.29
CA GLY A 11 17.99 -23.36 -15.08
C GLY A 11 17.68 -21.90 -14.76
N LYS A 12 18.72 -21.12 -14.39
CA LYS A 12 18.64 -19.66 -14.31
C LYS A 12 18.21 -19.12 -15.68
N LYS A 13 17.05 -18.47 -15.76
CA LYS A 13 16.63 -17.72 -16.95
C LYS A 13 17.66 -16.63 -17.22
N LYS A 14 18.31 -16.67 -18.39
CA LYS A 14 19.24 -15.63 -18.84
C LYS A 14 18.43 -14.34 -19.09
N ARG A 15 18.60 -13.33 -18.23
CA ARG A 15 18.18 -11.96 -18.55
C ARG A 15 19.06 -11.46 -19.71
N VAL A 16 18.43 -11.06 -20.81
CA VAL A 16 19.13 -10.42 -21.93
C VAL A 16 19.54 -9.03 -21.46
N MET A 17 20.83 -8.82 -21.20
CA MET A 17 21.38 -7.50 -20.87
C MET A 17 21.62 -6.75 -22.17
N GLY A 18 20.78 -5.76 -22.48
CA GLY A 18 20.96 -4.98 -23.71
C GLY A 18 20.09 -3.74 -23.82
N PHE A 19 18.92 -3.71 -23.19
CA PHE A 19 18.09 -2.52 -23.07
C PHE A 19 17.68 -2.37 -21.61
N GLN A 20 18.01 -1.24 -20.99
CA GLN A 20 17.35 -0.80 -19.75
C GLN A 20 15.91 -0.44 -20.13
N VAL A 21 15.05 -1.45 -20.19
CA VAL A 21 13.61 -1.23 -20.25
C VAL A 21 13.23 -0.81 -18.83
N VAL A 22 12.97 0.48 -18.64
CA VAL A 22 12.71 1.12 -17.35
C VAL A 22 11.37 0.66 -16.75
N GLU A 23 10.52 0.05 -17.55
CA GLU A 23 9.22 -0.46 -17.13
C GLU A 23 9.26 -1.98 -17.15
N ASP A 24 8.80 -2.64 -16.08
CA ASP A 24 8.58 -4.09 -16.00
C ASP A 24 7.08 -4.39 -16.04
N GLU A 25 6.25 -3.57 -16.71
CA GLU A 25 4.80 -3.78 -16.73
C GLU A 25 4.37 -4.83 -17.76
N CYS A 26 3.39 -5.67 -17.42
CA CYS A 26 2.79 -6.58 -18.38
C CYS A 26 2.02 -5.79 -19.46
N ILE A 27 2.09 -6.24 -20.72
CA ILE A 27 1.36 -5.61 -21.83
C ILE A 27 -0.15 -5.53 -21.60
N TRP A 28 -0.73 -6.51 -20.90
CA TRP A 28 -2.16 -6.54 -20.56
C TRP A 28 -2.51 -5.52 -19.49
N MET A 29 -1.55 -5.20 -18.62
CA MET A 29 -1.68 -4.16 -17.59
C MET A 29 -1.59 -2.78 -18.24
N LYS A 30 -0.59 -2.57 -19.11
CA LYS A 30 -0.49 -1.34 -19.93
C LYS A 30 -1.74 -1.09 -20.77
N ALA A 31 -2.34 -2.15 -21.30
CA ALA A 31 -3.58 -2.07 -22.07
C ALA A 31 -4.85 -1.90 -21.20
N GLY A 32 -4.72 -1.86 -19.87
CA GLY A 32 -5.85 -1.69 -18.95
C GLY A 32 -6.81 -2.89 -18.86
N ILE A 33 -6.39 -4.06 -19.35
CA ILE A 33 -7.18 -5.30 -19.37
C ILE A 33 -7.02 -6.08 -18.07
N VAL A 34 -5.86 -5.98 -17.41
CA VAL A 34 -5.62 -6.58 -16.08
C VAL A 34 -5.14 -5.50 -15.11
N ASN A 35 -5.59 -5.58 -13.86
CA ASN A 35 -5.40 -4.50 -12.89
C ASN A 35 -3.95 -4.27 -12.46
N PHE A 36 -3.19 -5.34 -12.25
CA PHE A 36 -1.78 -5.25 -11.88
C PHE A 36 -1.07 -6.56 -12.22
N ARG A 37 -0.03 -6.48 -13.05
CA ARG A 37 0.88 -7.59 -13.33
C ARG A 37 2.19 -7.06 -13.88
N LEU A 38 3.30 -7.42 -13.25
CA LEU A 38 4.63 -7.13 -13.77
C LEU A 38 5.10 -8.25 -14.72
N CYS A 39 5.87 -7.89 -15.72
CA CYS A 39 6.51 -8.76 -16.69
C CYS A 39 7.71 -9.46 -16.05
N ASP A 40 7.56 -10.74 -15.75
CA ASP A 40 8.63 -11.61 -15.24
C ASP A 40 9.35 -12.38 -16.36
N ASN A 41 9.07 -12.03 -17.63
CA ASN A 41 9.54 -12.75 -18.81
C ASN A 41 10.20 -11.84 -19.85
N ALA A 42 10.74 -10.67 -19.43
CA ALA A 42 11.48 -9.74 -20.28
C ALA A 42 10.77 -9.42 -21.61
N TYR A 43 9.47 -9.17 -21.53
CA TYR A 43 8.58 -8.84 -22.67
C TYR A 43 8.44 -9.91 -23.76
N ASP A 44 8.93 -11.13 -23.56
CA ASP A 44 8.61 -12.27 -24.44
C ASP A 44 7.18 -12.74 -24.18
N CYS A 45 6.23 -12.00 -24.76
CA CYS A 45 4.80 -12.28 -24.66
C CYS A 45 4.43 -13.53 -25.45
N TYR A 46 5.19 -13.89 -26.50
CA TYR A 46 4.90 -15.05 -27.35
C TYR A 46 5.00 -16.37 -26.57
N HIS A 47 5.97 -16.49 -25.67
CA HIS A 47 6.12 -17.66 -24.79
C HIS A 47 5.56 -17.46 -23.39
N CYS A 48 4.98 -16.30 -23.08
CA CYS A 48 4.40 -16.01 -21.77
C CYS A 48 3.13 -16.86 -21.54
N PRO A 49 3.11 -17.72 -20.50
CA PRO A 49 1.92 -18.54 -20.19
C PRO A 49 0.69 -17.71 -19.88
N PHE A 50 0.88 -16.53 -19.26
CA PHE A 50 -0.20 -15.61 -18.95
C PHE A 50 -0.78 -14.97 -20.19
N ASP A 51 0.05 -14.46 -21.09
CA ASP A 51 -0.40 -13.91 -22.37
C ASP A 51 -1.17 -14.95 -23.19
N ARG A 52 -0.66 -16.18 -23.25
CA ARG A 52 -1.36 -17.31 -23.89
C ARG A 52 -2.72 -17.59 -23.25
N GLY A 53 -2.82 -17.49 -21.93
CA GLY A 53 -4.08 -17.59 -21.20
C GLY A 53 -5.04 -16.47 -21.55
N MET A 54 -4.57 -15.22 -21.54
CA MET A 54 -5.35 -14.03 -21.89
C MET A 54 -5.89 -14.08 -23.32
N ARG A 55 -5.04 -14.45 -24.30
CA ARG A 55 -5.46 -14.61 -25.70
C ARG A 55 -6.55 -15.65 -25.86
N ARG A 56 -6.42 -16.81 -25.20
CA ARG A 56 -7.47 -17.84 -25.19
C ARG A 56 -8.77 -17.30 -24.60
N THR A 57 -8.72 -16.57 -23.49
CA THR A 57 -9.92 -15.97 -22.88
C THR A 57 -10.58 -14.94 -23.80
N MET A 58 -9.79 -14.10 -24.49
CA MET A 58 -10.32 -13.10 -25.43
C MET A 58 -10.89 -13.73 -26.70
N GLU A 59 -10.26 -14.78 -27.22
CA GLU A 59 -10.74 -15.53 -28.39
C GLU A 59 -12.03 -16.31 -28.07
N SER A 60 -12.19 -16.74 -26.82
CA SER A 60 -13.39 -17.43 -26.34
C SER A 60 -14.52 -16.48 -25.91
N GLY A 61 -14.25 -15.18 -25.81
CA GLY A 61 -15.07 -14.21 -25.07
C GLY A 61 -15.68 -13.07 -25.90
N ARG A 62 -15.97 -13.28 -27.19
CA ARG A 62 -16.68 -12.26 -28.02
C ARG A 62 -18.17 -12.05 -27.67
N GLN A 63 -18.65 -12.67 -26.60
CA GLN A 63 -19.95 -12.37 -25.99
C GLN A 63 -19.80 -12.35 -24.48
N THR A 64 -19.37 -11.22 -23.94
CA THR A 64 -20.00 -10.54 -22.80
C THR A 64 -19.25 -9.22 -22.63
N ASP A 65 -19.88 -8.11 -23.04
CA ASP A 65 -19.83 -6.90 -22.20
C ASP A 65 -20.36 -7.34 -20.83
N THR A 66 -19.49 -7.89 -19.98
CA THR A 66 -19.81 -7.94 -18.57
C THR A 66 -19.88 -6.50 -18.16
N GLU A 67 -21.10 -5.99 -17.98
CA GLU A 67 -21.41 -4.74 -17.28
C GLU A 67 -20.32 -4.53 -16.23
N ARG A 68 -19.41 -3.57 -16.46
CA ARG A 68 -18.45 -3.19 -15.43
C ARG A 68 -19.31 -2.63 -14.30
N LYS A 69 -19.65 -3.50 -13.34
CA LYS A 69 -20.48 -3.16 -12.20
C LYS A 69 -19.84 -1.93 -11.57
N GLU A 70 -20.59 -0.84 -11.51
CA GLU A 70 -20.10 0.39 -10.89
C GLU A 70 -19.55 0.04 -9.49
N PRO A 71 -18.39 0.60 -9.10
CA PRO A 71 -17.87 0.39 -7.76
C PRO A 71 -18.95 0.69 -6.73
N ALA A 72 -19.05 -0.12 -5.67
CA ALA A 72 -20.12 0.02 -4.67
C ALA A 72 -20.21 1.44 -4.08
N TRP A 73 -19.08 2.17 -4.05
CA TRP A 73 -19.05 3.54 -3.58
C TRP A 73 -19.81 4.54 -4.46
N VAL A 74 -19.90 4.29 -5.77
CA VAL A 74 -20.58 5.18 -6.73
C VAL A 74 -22.05 5.25 -6.37
N GLU A 75 -22.68 4.09 -6.20
CA GLU A 75 -24.09 3.99 -5.78
C GLU A 75 -24.30 4.66 -4.41
N HIS A 76 -23.40 4.42 -3.45
CA HIS A 76 -23.46 5.04 -2.13
C HIS A 76 -23.44 6.58 -2.22
N LEU A 77 -22.53 7.16 -3.00
CA LEU A 77 -22.43 8.62 -3.14
C LEU A 77 -23.57 9.22 -3.95
N LYS A 78 -24.08 8.52 -4.98
CA LYS A 78 -25.27 8.92 -5.75
C LYS A 78 -26.52 9.01 -4.86
N THR A 79 -26.68 8.07 -3.94
CA THR A 79 -27.79 8.02 -2.98
C THR A 79 -27.63 9.09 -1.89
N ARG A 80 -26.41 9.31 -1.39
CA ARG A 80 -26.13 10.26 -0.29
C ARG A 80 -26.23 11.72 -0.72
N TYR A 81 -25.77 12.06 -1.93
CA TYR A 81 -25.72 13.42 -2.43
C TYR A 81 -26.64 13.55 -3.65
N GLN A 82 -27.80 14.18 -3.46
CA GLN A 82 -28.81 14.38 -4.51
C GLN A 82 -28.67 15.78 -5.14
N GLY A 83 -29.01 15.90 -6.42
CA GLY A 83 -29.01 17.17 -7.14
C GLY A 83 -27.64 17.63 -7.67
N SER A 84 -27.52 18.92 -7.96
CA SER A 84 -26.38 19.56 -8.64
C SER A 84 -25.18 19.87 -7.72
N GLU A 85 -25.34 19.78 -6.40
CA GLU A 85 -24.28 20.10 -5.43
C GLU A 85 -23.45 18.89 -5.01
N ARG A 86 -23.37 17.86 -5.86
CA ARG A 86 -22.61 16.64 -5.56
C ARG A 86 -21.12 16.98 -5.42
N PRO A 87 -20.49 16.75 -4.26
CA PRO A 87 -19.06 17.01 -4.12
C PRO A 87 -18.23 15.99 -4.92
N CYS A 88 -17.12 16.43 -5.49
CA CYS A 88 -16.13 15.60 -6.17
C CYS A 88 -15.56 14.57 -5.21
N ARG A 89 -15.35 13.33 -5.69
CA ARG A 89 -14.75 12.28 -4.87
C ARG A 89 -13.40 12.73 -4.28
N HIS A 90 -12.58 13.43 -5.06
CA HIS A 90 -11.24 13.87 -4.63
C HIS A 90 -11.28 14.89 -3.50
N TYR A 91 -12.31 15.73 -3.47
CA TYR A 91 -12.53 16.64 -2.35
C TYR A 91 -13.08 15.88 -1.13
N LEU A 92 -14.06 14.99 -1.35
CA LEU A 92 -14.59 14.15 -0.27
C LEU A 92 -13.52 13.27 0.36
N THR A 93 -12.54 12.88 -0.44
CA THR A 93 -11.45 12.02 -0.04
C THR A 93 -10.21 12.78 0.40
N GLY A 94 -10.22 14.12 0.38
CA GLY A 94 -9.08 14.97 0.73
C GLY A 94 -7.86 14.86 -0.20
N ARG A 95 -7.97 14.19 -1.36
CA ARG A 95 -6.95 14.23 -2.44
C ARG A 95 -6.78 15.65 -2.98
N ILE A 96 -7.77 16.52 -2.79
CA ILE A 96 -7.68 17.97 -2.99
C ILE A 96 -8.29 18.72 -1.81
N ASP A 97 -7.70 19.85 -1.44
CA ASP A 97 -8.17 20.66 -0.31
C ASP A 97 -9.39 21.54 -0.67
N ALA A 98 -9.47 21.98 -1.93
CA ALA A 98 -10.51 22.89 -2.38
C ALA A 98 -11.84 22.16 -2.68
N PRO A 99 -12.99 22.68 -2.21
CA PRO A 99 -14.30 22.16 -2.58
C PRO A 99 -14.48 22.16 -4.10
N LYS A 100 -14.85 21.01 -4.65
CA LYS A 100 -15.15 20.85 -6.08
C LYS A 100 -16.45 20.08 -6.23
N ILE A 101 -17.31 20.49 -7.16
CA ILE A 101 -18.53 19.77 -7.53
C ILE A 101 -18.22 18.74 -8.61
N CYS A 102 -18.86 17.57 -8.55
CA CYS A 102 -18.79 16.50 -9.54
C CYS A 102 -19.86 16.71 -10.64
N PRO A 103 -19.46 17.05 -11.88
CA PRO A 103 -20.42 17.19 -12.98
C PRO A 103 -20.81 15.85 -13.63
N MET A 104 -20.02 14.79 -13.39
CA MET A 104 -20.14 13.51 -14.11
C MET A 104 -20.86 12.42 -13.32
N ASN A 105 -21.69 12.74 -12.32
CA ASN A 105 -22.44 11.72 -11.57
C ASN A 105 -21.54 10.59 -10.99
N TYR A 106 -20.30 10.93 -10.61
CA TYR A 106 -19.26 9.97 -10.18
C TYR A 106 -18.77 8.97 -11.24
N GLU A 107 -19.09 9.19 -12.51
CA GLU A 107 -18.48 8.53 -13.68
C GLU A 107 -17.06 9.10 -13.91
N CYS A 108 -16.20 8.91 -12.92
CA CYS A 108 -14.88 9.52 -12.87
C CYS A 108 -13.98 9.12 -14.03
N PHE A 109 -14.16 7.92 -14.58
CA PHE A 109 -13.45 7.45 -15.77
C PHE A 109 -13.65 8.34 -17.02
N HIS A 110 -14.75 9.12 -17.06
CA HIS A 110 -15.02 10.12 -18.10
C HIS A 110 -14.74 11.56 -17.65
N CYS A 111 -14.28 11.78 -16.42
CA CYS A 111 -14.04 13.11 -15.91
C CYS A 111 -12.61 13.56 -16.23
N THR A 112 -12.45 14.61 -17.02
CA THR A 112 -11.12 15.16 -17.39
C THR A 112 -10.30 15.55 -16.16
N PHE A 113 -10.94 16.06 -15.10
CA PHE A 113 -10.24 16.38 -13.87
C PHE A 113 -9.68 15.14 -13.16
N ASP A 114 -10.41 14.02 -13.24
CA ASP A 114 -9.95 12.74 -12.72
C ASP A 114 -8.74 12.25 -13.52
N GLN A 115 -8.85 12.28 -14.85
CA GLN A 115 -7.79 11.85 -15.77
C GLN A 115 -6.50 12.66 -15.59
N ILE A 116 -6.61 13.98 -15.38
CA ILE A 116 -5.45 14.85 -15.11
C ILE A 116 -4.80 14.48 -13.77
N LEU A 117 -5.59 14.30 -12.71
CA LEU A 117 -5.02 13.93 -11.41
C LEU A 117 -4.37 12.55 -11.46
N ASP A 118 -4.95 11.63 -12.22
CA ASP A 118 -4.41 10.30 -12.45
C ASP A 118 -3.07 10.42 -13.22
N GLU A 119 -2.99 11.17 -14.31
CA GLU A 119 -1.74 11.44 -15.02
C GLU A 119 -0.64 12.01 -14.10
N LEU A 120 -0.99 12.97 -13.23
CA LEU A 120 -0.07 13.51 -12.23
C LEU A 120 0.37 12.46 -11.20
N ASP A 121 -0.54 11.60 -10.74
CA ASP A 121 -0.18 10.49 -9.85
C ASP A 121 0.71 9.46 -10.54
N PHE A 122 0.53 9.24 -11.85
CA PHE A 122 1.39 8.36 -12.63
C PHE A 122 2.82 8.90 -12.72
N GLU A 123 2.99 10.20 -12.97
CA GLU A 123 4.29 10.86 -12.91
C GLU A 123 4.92 10.78 -11.50
N GLN A 124 4.09 10.86 -10.45
CA GLN A 124 4.55 10.66 -9.07
C GLN A 124 4.83 9.19 -8.72
N LEU A 125 4.25 8.21 -9.40
CA LEU A 125 4.62 6.80 -9.23
C LEU A 125 6.01 6.51 -9.78
N HIS A 126 6.57 7.38 -10.62
CA HIS A 126 7.95 7.29 -11.09
C HIS A 126 8.95 8.09 -10.25
N ASN A 127 8.47 8.98 -9.37
CA ASN A 127 9.30 9.83 -8.54
C ASN A 127 9.09 9.50 -7.05
N PRO A 128 10.11 9.56 -6.19
CA PRO A 128 9.90 9.43 -4.76
C PRO A 128 8.99 10.58 -4.26
N PRO A 129 8.04 10.32 -3.34
CA PRO A 129 7.21 11.40 -2.79
C PRO A 129 8.06 12.42 -2.03
N SER A 130 7.57 13.66 -1.93
CA SER A 130 8.13 14.62 -0.99
C SER A 130 7.84 14.18 0.44
N TYR A 131 8.77 14.47 1.34
CA TYR A 131 8.72 14.05 2.73
C TYR A 131 8.75 15.25 3.68
N ASN A 132 7.91 15.20 4.71
CA ASN A 132 8.12 15.93 5.95
C ASN A 132 8.81 15.04 6.97
N LEU A 133 9.43 15.68 7.96
CA LEU A 133 10.01 14.99 9.12
C LEU A 133 9.18 15.30 10.35
N ALA A 134 8.72 14.24 11.03
CA ALA A 134 8.08 14.31 12.34
C ALA A 134 8.98 13.57 13.34
N SER A 135 9.68 14.30 14.21
CA SER A 135 10.67 13.72 15.14
C SER A 135 11.71 12.80 14.48
N GLY A 136 12.10 13.09 13.23
CA GLY A 136 13.07 12.30 12.45
C GLY A 136 12.49 11.08 11.72
N TYR A 137 11.18 10.86 11.80
CA TYR A 137 10.46 9.90 10.96
C TYR A 137 10.01 10.58 9.68
N ARG A 138 10.25 9.91 8.54
CA ARG A 138 9.78 10.39 7.24
C ARG A 138 8.27 10.24 7.17
N MET A 139 7.58 11.25 6.65
CA MET A 139 6.16 11.19 6.33
C MET A 139 5.95 11.73 4.92
N ALA A 140 5.48 10.88 4.02
CA ALA A 140 5.14 11.28 2.65
C ALA A 140 3.94 12.25 2.60
N ASP A 141 4.06 13.28 1.77
CA ASP A 141 3.00 14.26 1.51
C ASP A 141 1.85 13.68 0.70
N GLY A 142 0.61 14.05 1.03
CA GLY A 142 -0.59 13.57 0.34
C GLY A 142 -1.04 12.16 0.75
N TYR A 143 -0.46 11.60 1.81
CA TYR A 143 -0.83 10.28 2.38
C TYR A 143 -1.71 10.44 3.62
N TYR A 144 -2.60 9.47 3.82
CA TYR A 144 -3.37 9.29 5.04
C TYR A 144 -2.66 8.31 5.96
N TYR A 145 -2.63 8.59 7.25
CA TYR A 145 -1.97 7.73 8.25
C TYR A 145 -3.00 7.15 9.20
N HIS A 146 -2.86 5.85 9.44
CA HIS A 146 -3.69 5.10 10.38
C HIS A 146 -2.96 4.97 11.71
N MET A 147 -3.71 5.04 12.80
CA MET A 147 -3.24 4.90 14.17
C MET A 147 -2.52 3.57 14.51
N GLY A 148 -2.57 2.59 13.61
CA GLY A 148 -1.80 1.34 13.65
C GLY A 148 -0.60 1.33 12.70
N HIS A 149 -0.07 2.51 12.37
CA HIS A 149 1.12 2.75 11.57
C HIS A 149 1.12 2.17 10.14
N ASN A 150 -0.05 2.20 9.51
CA ASN A 150 -0.20 1.99 8.07
C ASN A 150 -0.51 3.32 7.40
N TRP A 151 0.03 3.56 6.21
CA TRP A 151 -0.40 4.64 5.36
C TRP A 151 -1.39 4.15 4.29
N ALA A 152 -2.25 5.05 3.83
CA ALA A 152 -3.14 4.84 2.69
C ALA A 152 -3.04 6.04 1.73
N ARG A 153 -2.92 5.77 0.43
CA ARG A 153 -2.88 6.80 -0.62
C ARG A 153 -3.85 6.44 -1.73
N PHE A 154 -4.52 7.44 -2.28
CA PHE A 154 -5.34 7.25 -3.48
C PHE A 154 -4.46 6.96 -4.70
N ASP A 155 -4.84 5.92 -5.41
CA ASP A 155 -4.34 5.58 -6.73
C ASP A 155 -5.44 5.83 -7.76
N HIS A 156 -5.10 5.58 -9.02
CA HIS A 156 -5.97 5.75 -10.17
C HIS A 156 -7.32 5.07 -10.00
N GLY A 157 -8.37 5.73 -10.51
CA GLY A 157 -9.73 5.20 -10.44
C GLY A 157 -10.35 5.17 -9.03
N GLY A 158 -9.73 5.80 -8.03
CA GLY A 158 -10.26 5.88 -6.66
C GLY A 158 -9.95 4.65 -5.80
N ARG A 159 -8.96 3.85 -6.21
CA ARG A 159 -8.40 2.76 -5.42
C ARG A 159 -7.49 3.31 -4.33
N LEU A 160 -7.24 2.51 -3.30
CA LEU A 160 -6.33 2.88 -2.22
C LEU A 160 -5.16 1.91 -2.18
N ARG A 161 -3.95 2.45 -2.25
CA ARG A 161 -2.71 1.72 -1.98
C ARG A 161 -2.37 1.87 -0.51
N VAL A 162 -1.94 0.77 0.13
CA VAL A 162 -1.63 0.71 1.56
C VAL A 162 -0.21 0.20 1.78
N GLY A 163 0.51 0.75 2.76
CA GLY A 163 1.82 0.28 3.20
C GLY A 163 2.12 0.59 4.66
N PHE A 164 3.29 0.18 5.14
CA PHE A 164 3.79 0.52 6.47
C PHE A 164 4.44 1.91 6.46
N ASP A 165 4.25 2.69 7.52
CA ASP A 165 4.98 3.95 7.66
C ASP A 165 6.44 3.75 8.16
N ASP A 166 7.25 4.81 8.04
CA ASP A 166 8.66 4.83 8.43
C ASP A 166 8.85 4.51 9.93
N PHE A 167 7.86 4.84 10.76
CA PHE A 167 7.90 4.57 12.19
C PHE A 167 7.79 3.08 12.49
N LEU A 168 6.81 2.37 11.92
CA LEU A 168 6.62 0.93 12.14
C LEU A 168 7.85 0.14 11.69
N VAL A 169 8.38 0.44 10.50
CA VAL A 169 9.50 -0.32 9.95
C VAL A 169 10.80 -0.07 10.71
N LYS A 170 10.98 1.11 11.32
CA LYS A 170 12.08 1.39 12.24
C LYS A 170 11.85 0.78 13.63
N LEU A 171 10.60 0.74 14.10
CA LEU A 171 10.24 0.19 15.40
C LEU A 171 10.56 -1.30 15.48
N PHE A 172 10.10 -2.09 14.51
CA PHE A 172 10.28 -3.54 14.53
C PHE A 172 11.55 -4.02 13.84
N GLY A 173 12.03 -3.27 12.85
CA GLY A 173 13.21 -3.58 12.05
C GLY A 173 13.12 -4.92 11.30
N GLY A 174 13.94 -5.07 10.25
CA GLY A 174 14.31 -6.36 9.64
C GLY A 174 13.21 -7.43 9.57
N LEU A 175 12.03 -7.08 9.02
CA LEU A 175 10.94 -8.04 8.88
C LEU A 175 11.40 -9.24 8.05
N GLN A 176 11.10 -10.46 8.50
CA GLN A 176 11.49 -11.70 7.81
C GLN A 176 10.31 -12.39 7.15
N PHE A 177 9.09 -12.09 7.62
CA PHE A 177 7.87 -12.67 7.12
C PHE A 177 6.77 -11.63 7.00
N LEU A 178 5.98 -11.74 5.93
CA LEU A 178 4.81 -10.92 5.67
C LEU A 178 3.71 -11.76 5.02
N ALA A 179 2.58 -11.90 5.72
CA ALA A 179 1.37 -12.52 5.20
C ALA A 179 0.39 -11.44 4.75
N LEU A 180 0.44 -11.14 3.45
CA LEU A 180 -0.48 -10.24 2.78
C LEU A 180 -1.88 -10.87 2.61
N PRO A 181 -2.95 -10.05 2.59
CA PRO A 181 -4.31 -10.55 2.40
C PRO A 181 -4.49 -11.17 1.01
N PRO A 182 -5.29 -12.26 0.87
CA PRO A 182 -5.58 -12.83 -0.45
C PRO A 182 -6.36 -11.85 -1.34
N LEU A 183 -6.15 -11.94 -2.66
CA LEU A 183 -6.93 -11.20 -3.65
C LEU A 183 -8.43 -11.51 -3.52
N GLY A 184 -9.27 -10.48 -3.65
CA GLY A 184 -10.72 -10.60 -3.51
C GLY A 184 -11.23 -10.63 -2.06
N THR A 185 -10.35 -10.69 -1.06
CA THR A 185 -10.75 -10.61 0.35
C THR A 185 -11.28 -9.21 0.68
N THR A 186 -12.39 -9.14 1.40
CA THR A 186 -12.87 -7.88 1.99
C THR A 186 -12.17 -7.66 3.33
N LEU A 187 -11.49 -6.52 3.46
CA LEU A 187 -10.93 -6.04 4.72
C LEU A 187 -11.89 -5.03 5.35
N THR A 188 -11.92 -5.02 6.68
CA THR A 188 -12.69 -4.06 7.48
C THR A 188 -11.73 -3.12 8.17
N LYS A 189 -12.02 -1.81 8.13
CA LYS A 189 -11.29 -0.80 8.89
C LYS A 189 -11.18 -1.18 10.37
N ASP A 190 -10.01 -0.90 10.96
CA ASP A 190 -9.69 -1.15 12.37
C ASP A 190 -9.69 -2.64 12.76
N GLN A 191 -9.78 -3.56 11.79
CA GLN A 191 -9.61 -5.00 11.98
C GLN A 191 -8.29 -5.47 11.35
N VAL A 192 -7.81 -6.64 11.77
CA VAL A 192 -6.59 -7.24 11.24
C VAL A 192 -6.68 -7.42 9.72
N GLY A 193 -5.78 -6.75 8.99
CA GLY A 193 -5.70 -6.83 7.53
C GLY A 193 -4.54 -7.67 7.01
N LEU A 194 -3.47 -7.77 7.79
CA LEU A 194 -2.28 -8.58 7.48
C LEU A 194 -1.53 -8.97 8.74
N THR A 195 -0.58 -9.89 8.59
CA THR A 195 0.36 -10.26 9.65
C THR A 195 1.79 -10.16 9.16
N PHE A 196 2.70 -9.84 10.07
CA PHE A 196 4.14 -9.76 9.80
C PHE A 196 4.91 -10.33 10.99
N GLY A 197 6.20 -10.58 10.79
CA GLY A 197 7.02 -11.12 11.86
C GLY A 197 8.51 -11.06 11.58
N ARG A 198 9.27 -11.32 12.64
CA ARG A 198 10.72 -11.40 12.66
C ARG A 198 11.14 -12.42 13.70
N ASP A 199 12.10 -13.27 13.36
CA ASP A 199 12.56 -14.36 14.21
C ASP A 199 11.35 -15.22 14.67
N ASN A 200 11.16 -15.36 15.98
CA ASN A 200 10.04 -16.09 16.57
C ASN A 200 8.82 -15.21 16.91
N HIS A 201 8.86 -13.91 16.57
CA HIS A 201 7.81 -12.96 16.89
C HIS A 201 6.87 -12.72 15.72
N LYS A 202 5.58 -12.54 16.03
CA LYS A 202 4.51 -12.25 15.07
C LYS A 202 3.64 -11.11 15.56
N ALA A 203 3.17 -10.29 14.64
CA ALA A 203 2.25 -9.19 14.87
C ALA A 203 1.24 -9.09 13.72
N ALA A 204 0.19 -8.31 13.94
CA ALA A 204 -0.80 -7.97 12.93
C ALA A 204 -0.82 -6.46 12.76
N ALA A 205 -1.17 -6.04 11.56
CA ALA A 205 -1.49 -4.64 11.29
C ALA A 205 -2.97 -4.51 10.93
N LEU A 206 -3.58 -3.44 11.44
CA LEU A 206 -4.97 -3.12 11.20
C LEU A 206 -5.16 -2.53 9.80
N SER A 207 -6.22 -2.92 9.09
CA SER A 207 -6.57 -2.28 7.82
C SER A 207 -6.96 -0.82 8.05
N PRO A 208 -6.38 0.14 7.32
CA PRO A 208 -6.69 1.55 7.50
C PRO A 208 -8.11 1.90 7.02
N VAL A 209 -8.68 1.08 6.14
CA VAL A 209 -9.95 1.31 5.45
C VAL A 209 -10.70 0.00 5.19
N THR A 210 -12.01 0.08 4.97
CA THR A 210 -12.83 -1.04 4.52
C THR A 210 -12.82 -1.11 3.00
N GLY A 211 -12.66 -2.31 2.44
CA GLY A 211 -12.67 -2.50 0.99
C GLY A 211 -12.24 -3.88 0.55
N THR A 212 -12.25 -4.11 -0.76
CA THR A 212 -11.90 -5.40 -1.36
C THR A 212 -10.50 -5.34 -1.96
N VAL A 213 -9.63 -6.29 -1.61
CA VAL A 213 -8.25 -6.36 -2.11
C VAL A 213 -8.24 -6.67 -3.61
N LEU A 214 -7.64 -5.80 -4.40
CA LEU A 214 -7.52 -5.91 -5.85
C LEU A 214 -6.14 -6.37 -6.31
N ALA A 215 -5.09 -6.01 -5.57
CA ALA A 215 -3.71 -6.38 -5.88
C ALA A 215 -2.87 -6.48 -4.60
N VAL A 216 -1.78 -7.24 -4.67
CA VAL A 216 -0.79 -7.38 -3.60
C VAL A 216 0.61 -7.22 -4.17
N ASN A 217 1.54 -6.69 -3.37
CA ASN A 217 2.93 -6.55 -3.79
C ASN A 217 3.69 -7.86 -3.58
N HIS A 218 3.87 -8.62 -4.66
CA HIS A 218 4.60 -9.87 -4.62
C HIS A 218 6.09 -9.69 -4.31
N LYS A 219 6.70 -8.56 -4.69
CA LYS A 219 8.12 -8.27 -4.42
C LYS A 219 8.35 -8.21 -2.92
N VAL A 220 7.57 -7.39 -2.21
CA VAL A 220 7.67 -7.23 -0.76
C VAL A 220 7.37 -8.52 0.00
N ARG A 221 6.50 -9.39 -0.52
CA ARG A 221 6.27 -10.71 0.08
C ARG A 221 7.49 -11.63 0.00
N GLU A 222 8.28 -11.54 -1.07
CA GLU A 222 9.52 -12.31 -1.25
C GLU A 222 10.73 -11.63 -0.60
N HIS A 223 10.68 -10.31 -0.51
CA HIS A 223 11.72 -9.40 -0.03
C HIS A 223 11.13 -8.38 0.96
N PRO A 224 10.79 -8.76 2.20
CA PRO A 224 10.17 -7.85 3.16
C PRO A 224 11.05 -6.65 3.54
N GLU A 225 12.37 -6.75 3.35
CA GLU A 225 13.34 -5.67 3.54
C GLU A 225 13.00 -4.38 2.76
N ILE A 226 12.33 -4.51 1.61
CA ILE A 226 11.88 -3.38 0.79
C ILE A 226 10.97 -2.45 1.59
N THR A 227 10.17 -2.98 2.53
CA THR A 227 9.32 -2.13 3.39
C THR A 227 10.12 -1.18 4.26
N HIS A 228 11.33 -1.58 4.66
CA HIS A 228 12.21 -0.77 5.49
C HIS A 228 13.02 0.23 4.66
N GLU A 229 13.52 -0.20 3.50
CA GLU A 229 14.32 0.64 2.61
C GLU A 229 13.50 1.78 1.99
N ASP A 230 12.32 1.45 1.48
CA ASP A 230 11.45 2.37 0.73
C ASP A 230 9.96 2.21 1.10
N PRO A 231 9.56 2.57 2.34
CA PRO A 231 8.21 2.33 2.86
C PRO A 231 7.09 2.97 2.05
N TYR A 232 7.36 4.08 1.35
CA TYR A 232 6.33 4.90 0.71
C TYR A 232 6.23 4.72 -0.80
N HIS A 233 7.22 4.09 -1.44
CA HIS A 233 7.23 3.87 -2.87
C HIS A 233 7.25 2.36 -3.19
N GLU A 234 8.39 1.68 -3.26
CA GLU A 234 8.44 0.24 -3.56
C GLU A 234 7.83 -0.65 -2.46
N GLY A 235 7.77 -0.15 -1.21
CA GLY A 235 7.33 -0.85 -0.01
C GLY A 235 5.81 -0.96 0.21
N TRP A 236 4.99 -0.59 -0.78
CA TRP A 236 3.54 -0.78 -0.70
C TRP A 236 3.18 -2.27 -0.55
N LEU A 237 2.07 -2.56 0.13
CA LEU A 237 1.69 -3.92 0.53
C LEU A 237 0.55 -4.46 -0.33
N TYR A 238 -0.54 -3.71 -0.45
CA TYR A 238 -1.72 -4.09 -1.22
C TYR A 238 -2.49 -2.88 -1.73
N ILE A 239 -3.33 -3.11 -2.74
CA ILE A 239 -4.28 -2.14 -3.29
C ILE A 239 -5.69 -2.66 -3.06
N LEU A 240 -6.59 -1.80 -2.61
CA LEU A 240 -8.00 -2.11 -2.35
C LEU A 240 -8.95 -1.18 -3.08
N GLU A 241 -10.13 -1.68 -3.37
CA GLU A 241 -11.30 -0.90 -3.78
C GLU A 241 -12.14 -0.55 -2.54
N PRO A 242 -12.24 0.73 -2.15
CA PRO A 242 -13.00 1.12 -0.97
C PRO A 242 -14.52 0.96 -1.21
N ASP A 243 -15.23 0.46 -0.20
CA ASP A 243 -16.70 0.37 -0.21
C ASP A 243 -17.37 1.76 -0.11
N MET A 244 -16.81 2.66 0.72
CA MET A 244 -17.28 4.01 0.99
C MET A 244 -16.08 4.96 1.23
N PRO A 245 -15.50 5.57 0.18
CA PRO A 245 -14.27 6.36 0.22
C PRO A 245 -14.25 7.40 1.33
N LYS A 246 -15.32 8.21 1.47
CA LYS A 246 -15.37 9.26 2.49
C LYS A 246 -15.41 8.72 3.92
N LYS A 247 -16.17 7.64 4.17
CA LYS A 247 -16.29 7.06 5.51
C LYS A 247 -14.98 6.41 5.94
N ASN A 248 -14.28 5.79 5.00
CA ASN A 248 -13.03 5.09 5.24
C ASN A 248 -11.90 6.00 5.73
N LEU A 249 -11.88 7.26 5.29
CA LEU A 249 -10.88 8.22 5.71
C LEU A 249 -11.14 8.85 7.08
N LYS A 250 -12.37 8.74 7.60
CA LYS A 250 -12.69 9.30 8.92
C LYS A 250 -11.81 8.63 9.98
N GLY A 251 -11.06 9.44 10.74
CA GLY A 251 -10.14 8.94 11.77
C GLY A 251 -8.77 8.50 11.25
N LEU A 252 -8.46 8.79 9.97
CA LEU A 252 -7.08 8.79 9.50
C LEU A 252 -6.51 10.20 9.64
N TYR A 253 -5.22 10.30 9.94
CA TYR A 253 -4.50 11.55 10.06
C TYR A 253 -3.98 12.01 8.70
N TYR A 254 -3.99 13.31 8.44
CA TYR A 254 -3.56 13.90 7.17
C TYR A 254 -2.87 15.25 7.39
N GLY A 255 -1.88 15.58 6.54
CA GLY A 255 -1.15 16.84 6.60
C GLY A 255 -0.56 17.11 7.99
N ASN A 256 -0.79 18.33 8.51
CA ASN A 256 -0.27 18.76 9.82
C ASN A 256 -0.77 17.91 10.98
N GLU A 257 -2.00 17.38 10.90
CA GLU A 257 -2.54 16.49 11.94
C GLU A 257 -1.74 15.17 11.99
N GLY A 258 -1.31 14.66 10.84
CA GLY A 258 -0.43 13.49 10.75
C GLY A 258 0.93 13.73 11.40
N ILE A 259 1.54 14.90 11.16
CA ILE A 259 2.82 15.27 11.76
C ILE A 259 2.70 15.29 13.29
N GLN A 260 1.69 16.00 13.82
CA GLN A 260 1.46 16.08 15.26
C GLN A 260 1.19 14.71 15.90
N TRP A 261 0.43 13.85 15.21
CA TRP A 261 0.20 12.48 15.67
C TRP A 261 1.51 11.68 15.73
N MET A 262 2.34 11.76 14.68
CA MET A 262 3.62 11.04 14.64
C MET A 262 4.60 11.53 15.72
N GLU A 263 4.65 12.84 15.99
CA GLU A 263 5.43 13.40 17.09
C GLU A 263 4.97 12.84 18.45
N GLN A 264 3.65 12.66 18.65
CA GLN A 264 3.12 12.04 19.86
C GLN A 264 3.48 10.55 19.98
N GLU A 265 3.42 9.79 18.89
CA GLU A 265 3.86 8.37 18.88
C GLU A 265 5.37 8.26 19.17
N SER A 266 6.18 9.16 18.59
CA SER A 266 7.60 9.26 18.90
C SER A 266 7.84 9.55 20.39
N GLN A 267 7.11 10.50 20.98
CA GLN A 267 7.25 10.81 22.40
C GLN A 267 6.86 9.63 23.29
N LYS A 268 5.79 8.89 22.94
CA LYS A 268 5.40 7.67 23.67
C LYS A 268 6.52 6.63 23.65
N LEU A 269 7.19 6.44 22.51
CA LEU A 269 8.30 5.52 22.40
C LEU A 269 9.49 5.96 23.28
N LEU A 270 9.85 7.24 23.26
CA LEU A 270 10.92 7.76 24.11
C LEU A 270 10.62 7.54 25.61
N ASN A 271 9.38 7.78 26.04
CA ASN A 271 8.96 7.53 27.42
C ASN A 271 9.09 6.05 27.81
N LEU A 272 8.88 5.12 26.86
CA LEU A 272 9.08 3.67 27.09
C LEU A 272 10.56 3.29 27.18
N MET A 273 11.42 3.96 26.41
CA MET A 273 12.87 3.75 26.43
C MET A 273 13.53 4.36 27.67
N GLY A 274 12.91 5.37 28.28
CA GLY A 274 13.34 5.98 29.52
C GLY A 274 14.10 7.31 29.33
N PRO A 275 14.42 8.00 30.44
CA PRO A 275 14.83 9.41 30.44
C PRO A 275 16.19 9.68 29.80
N GLU A 276 17.08 8.69 29.75
CA GLU A 276 18.39 8.84 29.08
C GLU A 276 18.24 9.05 27.56
N TYR A 277 17.25 8.39 26.95
CA TYR A 277 16.98 8.49 25.51
C TYR A 277 16.20 9.75 25.14
N GLU A 278 15.32 10.23 26.02
CA GLU A 278 14.66 11.53 25.86
C GLU A 278 15.68 12.67 25.73
N GLN A 279 16.75 12.65 26.54
CA GLN A 279 17.82 13.65 26.49
C GLN A 279 18.59 13.59 25.16
N LEU A 280 18.85 12.40 24.63
CA LEU A 280 19.51 12.23 23.34
C LEU A 280 18.65 12.75 22.18
N ALA A 281 17.35 12.46 22.20
CA ALA A 281 16.40 12.97 21.21
C ALA A 281 16.33 14.52 21.23
N ALA A 282 16.36 15.13 22.42
CA ALA A 282 16.37 16.59 22.57
C ALA A 282 17.61 17.27 21.97
N THR A 283 18.72 16.54 21.79
CA THR A 283 19.94 17.05 21.14
C THR A 283 19.95 16.92 19.62
N GLY A 284 18.86 16.48 19.00
CA GLY A 284 18.73 16.34 17.54
C GLY A 284 19.20 14.97 17.00
N GLY A 285 19.24 13.96 17.87
CA GLY A 285 19.52 12.57 17.45
C GLY A 285 18.50 12.06 16.43
N GLN A 286 18.97 11.31 15.44
CA GLN A 286 18.08 10.63 14.48
C GLN A 286 17.48 9.37 15.12
N PRO A 287 16.22 9.01 14.80
CA PRO A 287 15.66 7.73 15.21
C PRO A 287 16.54 6.58 14.74
N ILE A 288 16.84 5.67 15.64
CA ILE A 288 17.55 4.45 15.33
C ILE A 288 16.72 3.57 14.38
N GLY A 289 17.38 2.95 13.41
CA GLY A 289 16.79 1.83 12.70
C GLY A 289 16.74 0.62 13.64
N ASP A 290 15.64 -0.12 13.60
CA ASP A 290 15.45 -1.36 14.36
C ASP A 290 15.46 -1.18 15.89
N VAL A 291 14.46 -0.48 16.43
CA VAL A 291 14.32 -0.25 17.88
C VAL A 291 14.23 -1.57 18.64
N PHE A 292 13.39 -2.51 18.20
CA PHE A 292 13.24 -3.81 18.86
C PHE A 292 14.54 -4.62 18.88
N GLY A 293 15.32 -4.63 17.80
CA GLY A 293 16.59 -5.34 17.74
C GLY A 293 17.68 -4.74 18.64
N ASN A 294 17.66 -3.42 18.84
CA ASN A 294 18.60 -2.73 19.73
C ASN A 294 18.16 -2.75 21.20
N PHE A 295 16.85 -2.80 21.46
CA PHE A 295 16.24 -2.72 22.79
C PHE A 295 15.24 -3.86 23.02
N PRO A 296 15.70 -5.12 23.02
CA PRO A 296 14.81 -6.28 23.18
C PRO A 296 14.06 -6.29 24.52
N GLU A 297 14.58 -5.60 25.55
CA GLU A 297 13.97 -5.45 26.87
C GLU A 297 12.64 -4.68 26.86
N LEU A 298 12.38 -3.86 25.84
CA LEU A 298 11.07 -3.20 25.66
C LEU A 298 9.95 -4.23 25.47
N GLY A 299 10.29 -5.40 24.90
CA GLY A 299 9.38 -6.52 24.71
C GLY A 299 8.46 -6.34 23.50
N TRP A 300 8.44 -7.35 22.63
CA TRP A 300 7.62 -7.36 21.42
C TRP A 300 6.14 -7.08 21.70
N GLU A 301 5.57 -7.74 22.72
CA GLU A 301 4.14 -7.61 23.06
C GLU A 301 3.77 -6.19 23.50
N VAL A 302 4.67 -5.49 24.19
CA VAL A 302 4.45 -4.10 24.63
C VAL A 302 4.44 -3.18 23.42
N LEU A 303 5.40 -3.35 22.50
CA LEU A 303 5.48 -2.54 21.28
C LEU A 303 4.24 -2.77 20.39
N THR A 304 3.86 -4.02 20.14
CA THR A 304 2.68 -4.32 19.31
C THR A 304 1.39 -3.78 19.93
N LYS A 305 1.22 -3.94 21.24
CA LYS A 305 0.01 -3.46 21.93
C LYS A 305 -0.08 -1.94 21.92
N THR A 306 1.06 -1.26 22.11
CA THR A 306 1.11 0.21 22.22
C THR A 306 0.90 0.86 20.86
N PHE A 307 1.61 0.42 19.83
CA PHE A 307 1.68 1.12 18.55
C PHE A 307 0.77 0.52 17.46
N LEU A 308 0.58 -0.81 17.42
CA LEU A 308 -0.26 -1.43 16.38
C LEU A 308 -1.73 -1.54 16.80
N ARG A 309 -2.02 -1.40 18.11
CA ARG A 309 -3.35 -1.54 18.71
C ARG A 309 -4.01 -2.89 18.42
N THR A 310 -3.21 -3.92 18.17
CA THR A 310 -3.67 -5.29 17.98
C THR A 310 -3.45 -6.10 19.25
N GLU A 311 -4.38 -7.01 19.55
CA GLU A 311 -4.19 -8.02 20.58
C GLU A 311 -3.32 -9.19 20.07
N LYS A 312 -3.01 -10.12 20.97
CA LYS A 312 -2.16 -11.30 20.71
C LYS A 312 -2.75 -12.14 19.56
N ILE A 313 -1.90 -12.57 18.63
CA ILE A 313 -2.24 -13.41 17.45
C ILE A 313 -1.67 -14.80 17.64
#